data_AF-A0A7H8XGP0-F1
#
_entry.id   AF-A0A7H8XGP0-F1
#
_cell.length_a   1.000
_cell.length_b   1.000
_cell.length_c   1.000
_cell.angle_alpha   90.00
_cell.angle_beta   90.00
_cell.angle_gamma   90.00
#
_symmetry.space_group_name_H-M   'P 1'
#
loop_
_entity.id
_entity.type
_entity.pdbx_description
1 polymer ?
#
loop_
_entity_poly.entity_id
_entity_poly.type
_entity_poly.pdbx_seq_one_letter_code
_entity_poly.pdbx_strand_id
1 'polypeptide(L)'
;MAWDGTGSSAAQLAGAAGHAVGVAGHQTLRAAKATGTRIGRFFIGVGYFFRGGKLFVTTPALWAFVLLPLALTGLALLGLQEATGMLVERLTGWLLGFASGWPEVVRWIVDKALWAAFSLFFHGAMTALTVPLTMLFGAAFFPALTRGVIRRTGGTNQGAPSWFRSAAVCLRQTVIVTLVLHVGWLIILPLLWIPGVNLVAAFGVGLLFNGFLTGSLVLAVPLHHHGVRGVGEQLRFAWRNLGFTLGFGMTSICVLILPVLSVRMLTLLPISPVFAVPGVALYLLTAPSTLVGAVLLHQRIESTGTAGTAGGVDSGGSARASGNAWSTRPSALPAANPASQA
;
A
#
# COMPACT_ATOMS: atom_id res chain seq x y z
N MET A 1 -73.76 -16.42 5.04
CA MET A 1 -72.68 -17.01 5.87
C MET A 1 -71.36 -16.45 5.38
N ALA A 2 -70.58 -15.92 6.32
CA ALA A 2 -69.58 -14.88 6.14
C ALA A 2 -68.28 -15.33 5.47
N TRP A 3 -67.73 -14.41 4.68
CA TRP A 3 -66.35 -14.35 4.24
C TRP A 3 -65.52 -13.64 5.31
N ASP A 4 -64.57 -14.32 5.95
CA ASP A 4 -63.57 -13.70 6.86
C ASP A 4 -62.25 -14.50 6.83
N GLY A 5 -61.48 -14.40 5.75
CA GLY A 5 -60.23 -15.17 5.60
C GLY A 5 -59.00 -14.43 5.05
N THR A 6 -59.14 -13.21 4.55
CA THR A 6 -58.06 -12.54 3.80
C THR A 6 -57.29 -11.46 4.56
N GLY A 7 -57.69 -11.14 5.80
CA GLY A 7 -57.07 -10.05 6.58
C GLY A 7 -55.75 -10.40 7.28
N SER A 8 -55.47 -11.68 7.57
CA SER A 8 -54.35 -12.06 8.46
C SER A 8 -52.99 -12.16 7.77
N SER A 9 -52.96 -12.52 6.48
CA SER A 9 -51.71 -12.70 5.73
C SER A 9 -51.06 -11.38 5.31
N ALA A 10 -51.88 -10.38 4.95
CA ALA A 10 -51.40 -9.04 4.60
C ALA A 10 -50.78 -8.31 5.81
N ALA A 11 -51.36 -8.49 7.00
CA ALA A 11 -50.84 -7.92 8.24
C ALA A 11 -49.49 -8.54 8.66
N GLN A 12 -49.32 -9.87 8.47
CA GLN A 12 -48.04 -10.55 8.75
C GLN A 12 -46.93 -10.15 7.78
N LEU A 13 -47.23 -9.97 6.49
CA LEU A 13 -46.24 -9.53 5.50
C LEU A 13 -45.80 -8.07 5.71
N ALA A 14 -46.71 -7.19 6.13
CA ALA A 14 -46.38 -5.81 6.48
C ALA A 14 -45.46 -5.71 7.72
N GLY A 15 -45.69 -6.56 8.73
CA GLY A 15 -44.83 -6.65 9.91
C GLY A 15 -43.41 -7.16 9.63
N ALA A 16 -43.28 -8.17 8.76
CA ALA A 16 -41.98 -8.70 8.34
C ALA A 16 -41.16 -7.68 7.51
N ALA A 17 -41.82 -6.93 6.63
CA ALA A 17 -41.19 -5.86 5.87
C ALA A 17 -40.72 -4.70 6.79
N GLY A 18 -41.54 -4.30 7.76
CA GLY A 18 -41.16 -3.28 8.75
C GLY A 18 -39.97 -3.69 9.62
N HIS A 19 -39.89 -4.97 10.01
CA HIS A 19 -38.77 -5.49 10.80
C HIS A 19 -37.47 -5.60 9.99
N ALA A 20 -37.55 -5.99 8.71
CA ALA A 20 -36.39 -6.01 7.81
C ALA A 20 -35.84 -4.59 7.54
N VAL A 21 -36.73 -3.61 7.35
CA VAL A 21 -36.37 -2.19 7.17
C VAL A 21 -35.78 -1.60 8.45
N GLY A 22 -36.31 -1.97 9.63
CA GLY A 22 -35.77 -1.55 10.92
C GLY A 22 -34.37 -2.10 11.23
N VAL A 23 -34.12 -3.38 10.91
CA VAL A 23 -32.78 -4.00 11.08
C VAL A 23 -31.78 -3.42 10.07
N ALA A 24 -32.18 -3.20 8.82
CA ALA A 24 -31.36 -2.52 7.83
C ALA A 24 -31.06 -1.06 8.24
N GLY A 25 -32.04 -0.34 8.79
CA GLY A 25 -31.90 1.02 9.33
C GLY A 25 -30.96 1.10 10.53
N HIS A 26 -31.00 0.12 11.42
CA HIS A 26 -30.07 0.07 12.55
C HIS A 26 -28.64 -0.31 12.13
N GLN A 27 -28.48 -1.16 11.12
CA GLN A 27 -27.17 -1.46 10.54
C GLN A 27 -26.58 -0.26 9.79
N THR A 28 -27.39 0.51 9.06
CA THR A 28 -26.94 1.74 8.38
C THR A 28 -26.62 2.85 9.37
N LEU A 29 -27.39 3.02 10.46
CA LEU A 29 -27.08 3.98 11.52
C LEU A 29 -25.82 3.61 12.32
N ARG A 30 -25.61 2.33 12.63
CA ARG A 30 -24.35 1.88 13.26
C ARG A 30 -23.17 1.99 12.30
N ALA A 31 -23.35 1.68 11.02
CA ALA A 31 -22.32 1.90 10.01
C ALA A 31 -22.00 3.38 9.84
N ALA A 32 -22.99 4.27 9.84
CA ALA A 32 -22.81 5.73 9.78
C ALA A 32 -22.10 6.26 11.03
N LYS A 33 -22.49 5.80 12.23
CA LYS A 33 -21.86 6.20 13.50
C LYS A 33 -20.44 5.64 13.66
N ALA A 34 -20.17 4.42 13.19
CA ALA A 34 -18.83 3.86 13.09
C ALA A 34 -17.97 4.62 12.05
N THR A 35 -18.58 5.11 10.97
CA THR A 35 -17.88 5.93 9.95
C THR A 35 -17.44 7.30 10.50
N GLY A 36 -18.10 7.82 11.54
CA GLY A 36 -17.78 9.09 12.19
C GLY A 36 -16.61 9.04 13.19
N THR A 37 -16.29 7.88 13.78
CA THR A 37 -15.22 7.77 14.78
C THR A 37 -13.89 7.35 14.14
N ARG A 38 -12.77 7.93 14.61
CA ARG A 38 -11.42 7.59 14.12
C ARG A 38 -11.12 6.09 14.20
N ILE A 39 -11.66 5.42 15.21
CA ILE A 39 -11.55 3.97 15.43
C ILE A 39 -12.31 3.17 14.36
N GLY A 40 -13.53 3.55 13.99
CA GLY A 40 -14.26 2.82 12.94
C GLY A 40 -13.59 2.97 11.56
N ARG A 41 -13.03 4.15 11.26
CA ARG A 41 -12.21 4.35 10.05
C ARG A 41 -10.97 3.45 10.01
N PHE A 42 -10.33 3.22 11.17
CA PHE A 42 -9.21 2.28 11.29
C PHE A 42 -9.64 0.86 10.91
N PHE A 43 -10.69 0.33 11.54
CA PHE A 43 -11.16 -1.03 11.25
C PHE A 43 -11.68 -1.21 9.83
N ILE A 44 -12.26 -0.17 9.22
CA ILE A 44 -12.59 -0.19 7.80
C ILE A 44 -11.32 -0.37 6.97
N GLY A 45 -10.24 0.36 7.27
CA GLY A 45 -8.93 0.18 6.61
C GLY A 45 -8.42 -1.26 6.73
N VAL A 46 -8.49 -1.86 7.92
CA VAL A 46 -8.18 -3.29 8.16
C VAL A 46 -9.03 -4.20 7.28
N GLY A 47 -10.34 -3.97 7.22
CA GLY A 47 -11.26 -4.79 6.43
C GLY A 47 -10.97 -4.74 4.92
N TYR A 48 -10.54 -3.59 4.39
CA TYR A 48 -10.16 -3.46 2.98
C TYR A 48 -8.90 -4.23 2.61
N PHE A 49 -7.96 -4.42 3.55
CA PHE A 49 -6.82 -5.31 3.35
C PHE A 49 -7.31 -6.74 3.08
N PHE A 50 -8.14 -7.32 3.96
CA PHE A 50 -8.64 -8.68 3.79
C PHE A 50 -9.54 -8.84 2.56
N ARG A 51 -10.33 -7.81 2.23
CA ARG A 51 -11.16 -7.80 1.02
C ARG A 51 -10.31 -7.82 -0.26
N GLY A 52 -9.18 -7.12 -0.24
CA GLY A 52 -8.16 -7.19 -1.30
C GLY A 52 -7.60 -8.59 -1.46
N GLY A 53 -7.24 -9.24 -0.36
CA GLY A 53 -6.74 -10.63 -0.35
C GLY A 53 -7.75 -11.63 -0.88
N LYS A 54 -9.01 -11.52 -0.44
CA LYS A 54 -10.10 -12.35 -0.98
C LYS A 54 -10.23 -12.20 -2.49
N LEU A 55 -10.26 -10.96 -2.99
CA LEU A 55 -10.37 -10.70 -4.43
C LEU A 55 -9.17 -11.23 -5.21
N PHE A 56 -7.96 -11.17 -4.64
CA PHE A 56 -6.76 -11.72 -5.25
C PHE A 56 -6.81 -13.25 -5.36
N VAL A 57 -7.17 -13.94 -4.27
CA VAL A 57 -7.26 -15.41 -4.25
C VAL A 57 -8.30 -15.91 -5.24
N THR A 58 -9.44 -15.22 -5.35
CA THR A 58 -10.52 -15.62 -6.27
C THR A 58 -10.22 -15.29 -7.73
N THR A 59 -9.13 -14.59 -8.03
CA THR A 59 -8.87 -14.06 -9.38
C THR A 59 -7.51 -14.52 -9.92
N PRO A 60 -7.41 -15.72 -10.52
CA PRO A 60 -6.14 -16.33 -10.92
C PRO A 60 -5.38 -15.50 -11.98
N ALA A 61 -6.10 -14.77 -12.82
CA ALA A 61 -5.47 -13.89 -13.81
C ALA A 61 -4.70 -12.70 -13.21
N LEU A 62 -4.81 -12.41 -11.90
CA LEU A 62 -3.93 -11.44 -11.22
C LEU A 62 -2.59 -12.05 -10.81
N TRP A 63 -2.48 -13.38 -10.74
CA TRP A 63 -1.32 -14.05 -10.15
C TRP A 63 -0.07 -13.85 -11.00
N ALA A 64 -0.19 -13.85 -12.34
CA ALA A 64 0.93 -13.59 -13.24
C ALA A 64 1.61 -12.23 -12.96
N PHE A 65 0.83 -11.19 -12.62
CA PHE A 65 1.37 -9.85 -12.34
C PHE A 65 2.12 -9.75 -11.01
N VAL A 66 1.94 -10.73 -10.11
CA VAL A 66 2.61 -10.79 -8.80
C VAL A 66 3.77 -11.77 -8.83
N LEU A 67 3.54 -12.94 -9.41
CA LEU A 67 4.53 -14.01 -9.52
C LEU A 67 5.74 -13.55 -10.34
N LEU A 68 5.53 -12.76 -11.40
CA LEU A 68 6.62 -12.31 -12.26
C LEU A 68 7.62 -11.37 -11.55
N PRO A 69 7.22 -10.24 -10.93
CA PRO A 69 8.16 -9.40 -10.17
C PRO A 69 8.77 -10.14 -8.99
N LEU A 70 8.05 -11.07 -8.35
CA LEU A 70 8.60 -11.87 -7.27
C LEU A 70 9.68 -12.82 -7.76
N ALA A 71 9.43 -13.55 -8.86
CA ALA A 71 10.41 -14.45 -9.46
C ALA A 71 11.67 -13.67 -9.90
N LEU A 72 11.49 -12.50 -10.52
CA LEU A 72 12.59 -11.62 -10.91
C LEU A 72 13.40 -11.15 -9.69
N THR A 73 12.72 -10.75 -8.61
CA THR A 73 13.42 -10.35 -7.38
C THR A 73 14.16 -11.53 -6.76
N GLY A 74 13.54 -12.71 -6.69
CA GLY A 74 14.16 -13.92 -6.17
C GLY A 74 15.41 -14.30 -6.97
N LEU A 75 15.32 -14.32 -8.30
CA LEU A 75 16.46 -14.57 -9.19
C LEU A 75 17.57 -13.53 -9.01
N ALA A 76 17.22 -12.25 -8.88
CA ALA A 76 18.20 -11.19 -8.66
C ALA A 76 18.90 -11.32 -7.30
N LEU A 77 18.17 -11.69 -6.23
CA LEU A 77 18.75 -11.92 -4.91
C LEU A 77 19.64 -13.17 -4.87
N LEU A 78 19.22 -14.26 -5.52
CA LEU A 78 20.05 -15.47 -5.67
C LEU A 78 21.33 -15.17 -6.45
N GLY A 79 21.23 -14.45 -7.57
CA GLY A 79 22.41 -14.02 -8.32
C GLY A 79 23.34 -13.13 -7.51
N LEU A 80 22.79 -12.22 -6.70
CA LEU A 80 23.56 -11.35 -5.81
C LEU A 80 24.25 -12.13 -4.68
N GLN A 81 23.60 -13.17 -4.17
CA GLN A 81 24.14 -14.05 -3.14
C GLN A 81 25.34 -14.86 -3.65
N GLU A 82 25.21 -15.49 -4.82
CA GLU A 82 26.31 -16.21 -5.47
C GLU A 82 27.49 -15.27 -5.79
N ALA A 83 27.19 -14.09 -6.35
CA ALA A 83 28.22 -13.08 -6.64
C ALA A 83 28.94 -12.61 -5.35
N THR A 84 28.20 -12.49 -4.26
CA THR A 84 28.74 -12.13 -2.94
C THR A 84 29.68 -13.21 -2.42
N GLY A 85 29.30 -14.49 -2.51
CA GLY A 85 30.15 -15.62 -2.10
C GLY A 85 31.50 -15.59 -2.80
N MET A 86 31.48 -15.46 -4.13
CA MET A 86 32.70 -15.35 -4.95
C MET A 86 33.54 -14.12 -4.58
N LEU A 87 32.89 -12.99 -4.29
CA LEU A 87 33.59 -11.76 -3.89
C LEU A 87 34.24 -11.90 -2.52
N VAL A 88 33.57 -12.52 -1.55
CA VAL A 88 34.11 -12.77 -0.20
C VAL A 88 35.32 -13.69 -0.28
N GLU A 89 35.24 -14.79 -1.03
CA GLU A 89 36.37 -15.71 -1.24
C GLU A 89 37.57 -15.00 -1.89
N ARG A 90 37.33 -14.16 -2.89
CA ARG A 90 38.39 -13.42 -3.57
C ARG A 90 39.04 -12.36 -2.67
N LEU A 91 38.24 -11.65 -1.87
CA LEU A 91 38.75 -10.63 -0.94
C LEU A 91 39.52 -11.25 0.23
N THR A 92 38.99 -12.31 0.83
CA THR A 92 39.67 -13.05 1.90
C THR A 92 40.98 -13.64 1.40
N GLY A 93 40.98 -14.32 0.25
CA GLY A 93 42.19 -14.86 -0.37
C GLY A 93 43.26 -13.80 -0.69
N TRP A 94 42.83 -12.64 -1.19
CA TRP A 94 43.74 -11.51 -1.45
C TRP A 94 44.37 -10.97 -0.15
N LEU A 95 43.56 -10.75 0.91
CA LEU A 95 44.07 -10.30 2.21
C LEU A 95 44.97 -11.34 2.88
N LEU A 96 44.66 -12.62 2.74
CA LEU A 96 45.48 -13.72 3.27
C LEU A 96 46.83 -13.85 2.58
N GLY A 97 46.95 -13.42 1.32
CA GLY A 97 48.25 -13.30 0.64
C GLY A 97 49.25 -12.41 1.40
N PHE A 98 48.74 -11.37 2.08
CA PHE A 98 49.54 -10.48 2.92
C PHE A 98 50.01 -11.15 4.23
N ALA A 99 49.27 -12.14 4.73
CA ALA A 99 49.56 -12.87 5.95
C ALA A 99 50.32 -14.19 5.71
N SER A 100 50.92 -14.36 4.52
CA SER A 100 51.59 -15.61 4.12
C SER A 100 52.75 -16.04 5.02
N GLY A 101 53.40 -15.10 5.72
CA GLY A 101 54.48 -15.39 6.68
C GLY A 101 54.04 -15.61 8.12
N TRP A 102 52.74 -15.61 8.42
CA TRP A 102 52.25 -15.67 9.81
C TRP A 102 52.12 -17.11 10.32
N PRO A 103 52.18 -17.33 11.65
CA PRO A 103 51.90 -18.63 12.24
C PRO A 103 50.54 -19.17 11.82
N GLU A 104 50.48 -20.48 11.53
CA GLU A 104 49.30 -21.11 10.92
C GLU A 104 48.01 -20.96 11.75
N VAL A 105 48.12 -21.00 13.08
CA VAL A 105 47.00 -20.77 13.99
C VAL A 105 46.46 -19.34 13.87
N VAL A 106 47.34 -18.34 13.80
CA VAL A 106 46.94 -16.93 13.65
C VAL A 106 46.29 -16.70 12.30
N ARG A 107 46.86 -17.29 11.23
CA ARG A 107 46.30 -17.24 9.88
C ARG A 107 44.89 -17.84 9.82
N TRP A 108 44.66 -18.97 10.47
CA TRP A 108 43.34 -19.61 10.53
C TRP A 108 42.31 -18.76 11.28
N ILE A 109 42.67 -18.18 12.43
CA ILE A 109 41.78 -17.30 13.20
C ILE A 109 41.40 -16.07 12.36
N VAL A 110 42.39 -15.45 11.71
CA VAL A 110 42.19 -14.25 10.88
C VAL A 110 41.36 -14.56 9.64
N ASP A 111 41.57 -15.70 8.97
CA ASP A 111 40.72 -16.19 7.87
C ASP A 111 39.25 -16.28 8.31
N LYS A 112 38.98 -16.98 9.41
CA LYS A 112 37.60 -17.14 9.91
C LYS A 112 36.98 -15.82 10.35
N ALA A 113 37.74 -14.94 10.98
CA ALA A 113 37.26 -13.62 11.39
C ALA A 113 36.93 -12.73 10.19
N LEU A 114 37.80 -12.67 9.17
CA LEU A 114 37.57 -11.91 7.94
C LEU A 114 36.40 -12.46 7.14
N TRP A 115 36.34 -13.79 6.99
CA TRP A 115 35.22 -14.45 6.31
C TRP A 115 33.90 -14.13 7.00
N ALA A 116 33.84 -14.25 8.34
CA ALA A 116 32.63 -13.93 9.10
C ALA A 116 32.27 -12.44 9.00
N ALA A 117 33.25 -11.53 9.10
CA ALA A 117 33.02 -10.09 9.01
C ALA A 117 32.50 -9.68 7.63
N PHE A 118 33.15 -10.13 6.55
CA PHE A 118 32.69 -9.84 5.19
C PHE A 118 31.35 -10.50 4.89
N SER A 119 31.17 -11.76 5.28
CA SER A 119 29.90 -12.46 5.10
C SER A 119 28.75 -11.72 5.80
N LEU A 120 28.95 -11.29 7.05
CA LEU A 120 27.97 -10.51 7.80
C LEU A 120 27.70 -9.15 7.15
N PHE A 121 28.75 -8.44 6.72
CA PHE A 121 28.63 -7.14 6.05
C PHE A 121 27.82 -7.25 4.76
N PHE A 122 28.17 -8.18 3.87
CA PHE A 122 27.49 -8.35 2.60
C PHE A 122 26.07 -8.92 2.78
N HIS A 123 25.85 -9.83 3.73
CA HIS A 123 24.48 -10.28 4.06
C HIS A 123 23.62 -9.11 4.58
N GLY A 124 24.19 -8.25 5.42
CA GLY A 124 23.53 -7.03 5.88
C GLY A 124 23.18 -6.10 4.71
N ALA A 125 24.12 -5.88 3.80
CA ALA A 125 23.91 -5.07 2.60
C ALA A 125 22.83 -5.67 1.67
N MET A 126 22.85 -6.98 1.41
CA MET A 126 21.80 -7.68 0.65
C MET A 126 20.43 -7.53 1.30
N THR A 127 20.36 -7.62 2.64
CA THR A 127 19.13 -7.43 3.39
C THR A 127 18.58 -6.01 3.18
N ALA A 128 19.46 -5.00 3.23
CA ALA A 128 19.10 -3.61 2.97
C ALA A 128 18.65 -3.40 1.51
N LEU A 129 19.24 -4.11 0.55
CA LEU A 129 18.91 -4.03 -0.88
C LEU A 129 17.62 -4.75 -1.27
N THR A 130 17.16 -5.71 -0.48
CA THR A 130 15.97 -6.52 -0.77
C THR A 130 14.70 -5.67 -0.98
N VAL A 131 14.47 -4.69 -0.11
CA VAL A 131 13.30 -3.80 -0.18
C VAL A 131 13.35 -2.91 -1.43
N PRO A 132 14.44 -2.16 -1.72
CA PRO A 132 14.50 -1.36 -2.94
C PRO A 132 14.46 -2.22 -4.22
N LEU A 133 15.04 -3.44 -4.24
CA LEU A 133 14.91 -4.34 -5.39
C LEU A 133 13.46 -4.79 -5.63
N THR A 134 12.80 -5.30 -4.58
CA THR A 134 11.39 -5.74 -4.66
C THR A 134 10.49 -4.59 -5.11
N MET A 135 10.78 -3.38 -4.66
CA MET A 135 10.07 -2.18 -5.07
C MET A 135 10.37 -1.74 -6.49
N LEU A 136 11.62 -1.84 -6.96
CA LEU A 136 11.99 -1.52 -8.34
C LEU A 136 11.23 -2.41 -9.32
N PHE A 137 11.26 -3.73 -9.10
CA PHE A 137 10.50 -4.66 -9.91
C PHE A 137 9.00 -4.47 -9.70
N GLY A 138 8.53 -4.32 -8.47
CA GLY A 138 7.13 -4.07 -8.15
C GLY A 138 6.55 -2.85 -8.87
N ALA A 139 7.29 -1.73 -8.88
CA ALA A 139 6.89 -0.48 -9.51
C ALA A 139 6.63 -0.62 -11.02
N ALA A 140 7.35 -1.52 -11.70
CA ALA A 140 7.11 -1.81 -13.12
C ALA A 140 5.76 -2.53 -13.33
N PHE A 141 5.37 -3.43 -12.43
CA PHE A 141 4.17 -4.26 -12.58
C PHE A 141 2.91 -3.69 -11.90
N PHE A 142 3.06 -2.81 -10.91
CA PHE A 142 1.94 -2.21 -10.18
C PHE A 142 0.92 -1.44 -11.04
N PRO A 143 1.32 -0.67 -12.07
CA PRO A 143 0.34 -0.01 -12.95
C PRO A 143 -0.53 -1.01 -13.72
N ALA A 144 0.05 -2.15 -14.14
CA ALA A 144 -0.68 -3.19 -14.86
C ALA A 144 -1.69 -3.90 -13.93
N LEU A 145 -1.25 -4.22 -12.71
CA LEU A 145 -2.10 -4.81 -11.68
C LEU A 145 -3.28 -3.88 -11.33
N THR A 146 -3.00 -2.59 -11.09
CA THR A 146 -4.00 -1.58 -10.76
C THR A 146 -5.06 -1.45 -11.85
N ARG A 147 -4.66 -1.35 -13.12
CA ARG A 147 -5.60 -1.32 -14.27
C ARG A 147 -6.45 -2.58 -14.36
N GLY A 148 -5.86 -3.74 -14.08
CA GLY A 148 -6.56 -5.02 -14.05
C GLY A 148 -7.62 -5.10 -12.96
N VAL A 149 -7.33 -4.56 -11.77
CA VAL A 149 -8.28 -4.46 -10.66
C VAL A 149 -9.40 -3.46 -11.00
N ILE A 150 -9.05 -2.24 -11.46
CA ILE A 150 -10.03 -1.20 -11.80
C ILE A 150 -11.05 -1.73 -12.81
N ARG A 151 -10.57 -2.36 -13.90
CA ARG A 151 -11.42 -2.94 -14.95
C ARG A 151 -12.42 -3.96 -14.42
N ARG A 152 -12.05 -4.73 -13.39
CA ARG A 152 -12.91 -5.75 -12.78
C ARG A 152 -13.87 -5.20 -11.74
N THR A 153 -13.50 -4.09 -11.09
CA THR A 153 -14.39 -3.37 -10.16
C THR A 153 -15.41 -2.47 -10.86
N GLY A 154 -15.49 -2.52 -12.20
CA GLY A 154 -16.41 -1.68 -12.98
C GLY A 154 -15.93 -0.23 -13.20
N GLY A 155 -14.68 0.07 -12.84
CA GLY A 155 -14.09 1.40 -13.07
C GLY A 155 -13.60 1.56 -14.51
N THR A 156 -13.62 2.80 -15.00
CA THR A 156 -13.11 3.15 -16.33
C THR A 156 -11.62 3.47 -16.24
N ASN A 157 -10.84 2.99 -17.22
CA ASN A 157 -9.42 3.36 -17.38
C ASN A 157 -9.24 4.52 -18.37
N GLN A 158 -10.32 5.25 -18.71
CA GLN A 158 -10.26 6.35 -19.66
C GLN A 158 -9.40 7.48 -19.07
N GLY A 159 -8.33 7.86 -19.76
CA GLY A 159 -7.38 8.87 -19.30
C GLY A 159 -6.20 8.35 -18.46
N ALA A 160 -6.04 7.03 -18.30
CA ALA A 160 -4.88 6.48 -17.59
C ALA A 160 -3.55 6.83 -18.29
N PRO A 161 -2.51 7.29 -17.57
CA PRO A 161 -1.22 7.64 -18.16
C PRO A 161 -0.51 6.42 -18.79
N SER A 162 0.51 6.65 -19.62
CA SER A 162 1.29 5.55 -20.19
C SER A 162 1.91 4.66 -19.10
N TRP A 163 2.12 3.38 -19.43
CA TRP A 163 2.65 2.39 -18.46
C TRP A 163 3.99 2.84 -17.88
N PHE A 164 4.94 3.25 -18.74
CA PHE A 164 6.26 3.76 -18.34
C PHE A 164 6.18 4.97 -17.41
N ARG A 165 5.28 5.93 -17.69
CA ARG A 165 5.13 7.13 -16.84
C ARG A 165 4.59 6.78 -15.46
N SER A 166 3.65 5.84 -15.42
CA SER A 166 3.08 5.32 -14.17
C SER A 166 4.14 4.59 -13.34
N ALA A 167 4.95 3.75 -13.99
CA ALA A 167 6.05 3.02 -13.36
C ALA A 167 7.13 3.98 -12.83
N ALA A 168 7.50 5.02 -13.60
CA ALA A 168 8.48 6.02 -13.17
C ALA A 168 8.01 6.81 -11.95
N VAL A 169 6.72 7.18 -11.89
CA VAL A 169 6.16 7.84 -10.70
C VAL A 169 6.15 6.91 -9.51
N CYS A 170 5.73 5.66 -9.70
CA CYS A 170 5.74 4.66 -8.64
C CYS A 170 7.16 4.41 -8.11
N LEU A 171 8.14 4.35 -9.01
CA LEU A 171 9.56 4.20 -8.64
C LEU A 171 10.05 5.41 -7.85
N ARG A 172 9.82 6.64 -8.34
CA ARG A 172 10.18 7.87 -7.63
C ARG A 172 9.53 7.93 -6.24
N GLN A 173 8.24 7.62 -6.15
CA GLN A 173 7.51 7.58 -4.88
C GLN A 173 8.17 6.61 -3.92
N THR A 174 8.51 5.42 -4.40
CA THR A 174 9.08 4.38 -3.57
C THR A 174 10.49 4.74 -3.10
N VAL A 175 11.30 5.34 -3.96
CA VAL A 175 12.62 5.87 -3.58
C VAL A 175 12.49 6.93 -2.49
N ILE A 176 11.56 7.88 -2.63
CA ILE A 176 11.32 8.92 -1.63
C ILE A 176 10.86 8.31 -0.31
N VAL A 177 9.88 7.41 -0.32
CA VAL A 177 9.38 6.75 0.91
C VAL A 177 10.48 5.91 1.56
N THR A 178 11.28 5.20 0.76
CA THR A 178 12.42 4.42 1.27
C THR A 178 13.46 5.33 1.92
N LEU A 179 13.79 6.46 1.29
CA LEU A 179 14.71 7.44 1.86
C LEU A 179 14.17 8.03 3.17
N VAL A 180 12.89 8.44 3.19
CA VAL A 180 12.21 8.94 4.39
C VAL A 180 12.20 7.90 5.50
N LEU A 181 11.98 6.62 5.17
CA LEU A 181 12.03 5.52 6.12
C LEU A 181 13.43 5.36 6.72
N HIS A 182 14.49 5.37 5.91
CA HIS A 182 15.87 5.23 6.39
C HIS A 182 16.30 6.43 7.24
N VAL A 183 15.96 7.65 6.82
CA VAL A 183 16.22 8.88 7.59
C VAL A 183 15.42 8.88 8.89
N GLY A 184 14.16 8.46 8.86
CA GLY A 184 13.33 8.30 10.06
C GLY A 184 13.93 7.29 11.04
N TRP A 185 14.43 6.17 10.54
CA TRP A 185 15.16 5.20 11.35
C TRP A 185 16.45 5.75 11.95
N LEU A 186 17.19 6.59 11.23
CA LEU A 186 18.39 7.24 11.75
C LEU A 186 18.09 8.11 12.97
N ILE A 187 16.90 8.74 13.02
CA ILE A 187 16.42 9.53 14.16
C ILE A 187 15.93 8.64 15.30
N ILE A 188 15.30 7.50 14.98
CA ILE A 188 14.81 6.54 15.98
C ILE A 188 15.96 5.73 16.62
N LEU A 189 17.04 5.47 15.87
CA LEU A 189 18.19 4.68 16.31
C LEU A 189 18.79 5.14 17.66
N PRO A 190 19.08 6.44 17.91
CA PRO A 190 19.57 6.88 19.21
C PRO A 190 18.55 6.67 20.34
N LEU A 191 17.24 6.74 20.06
CA LEU A 191 16.21 6.47 21.07
C LEU A 191 16.19 5.00 21.52
N LEU A 192 16.66 4.07 20.68
CA LEU A 192 16.76 2.65 21.04
C LEU A 192 17.84 2.37 22.10
N TRP A 193 18.80 3.29 22.29
CA TRP A 193 19.85 3.16 23.31
C TRP A 193 19.35 3.48 24.71
N ILE A 194 18.17 4.09 24.84
CA ILE A 194 17.57 4.45 26.13
C ILE A 194 16.71 3.27 26.62
N PRO A 195 17.11 2.56 27.70
CA PRO A 195 16.32 1.46 28.24
C PRO A 195 14.94 1.96 28.70
N GLY A 196 13.88 1.20 28.39
CA GLY A 196 12.49 1.56 28.68
C GLY A 196 11.82 2.38 27.56
N VAL A 197 12.54 3.32 26.93
CA VAL A 197 12.07 4.05 25.75
C VAL A 197 12.23 3.21 24.48
N ASN A 198 13.23 2.34 24.44
CA ASN A 198 13.52 1.45 23.32
C ASN A 198 12.31 0.62 22.84
N LEU A 199 11.51 0.07 23.76
CA LEU A 199 10.33 -0.74 23.40
C LEU A 199 9.24 0.14 22.77
N VAL A 200 8.98 1.31 23.35
CA VAL A 200 7.97 2.25 22.85
C VAL A 200 8.40 2.86 21.50
N ALA A 201 9.68 3.19 21.35
CA ALA A 201 10.24 3.70 20.12
C ALA A 201 10.22 2.64 19.00
N ALA A 202 10.65 1.41 19.30
CA ALA A 202 10.69 0.33 18.32
C ALA A 202 9.29 -0.16 17.91
N PHE A 203 8.44 -0.47 18.88
CA PHE A 203 7.13 -1.07 18.61
C PHE A 203 6.00 -0.06 18.45
N GLY A 204 6.00 1.02 19.22
CA GLY A 204 4.97 2.06 19.11
C GLY A 204 5.23 2.94 17.90
N VAL A 205 6.27 3.77 18.01
CA VAL A 205 6.61 4.76 16.98
C VAL A 205 7.01 4.09 15.68
N GLY A 206 7.87 3.08 15.72
CA GLY A 206 8.30 2.34 14.54
C GLY A 206 7.15 1.70 13.78
N LEU A 207 6.23 1.01 14.46
CA LEU A 207 5.10 0.34 13.80
C LEU A 207 4.07 1.34 13.25
N LEU A 208 3.74 2.38 14.01
CA LEU A 208 2.79 3.42 13.58
C LEU A 208 3.34 4.21 12.40
N PHE A 209 4.60 4.63 12.49
CA PHE A 209 5.28 5.41 11.45
C PHE A 209 5.45 4.58 10.18
N ASN A 210 5.97 3.36 10.30
CA ASN A 210 6.14 2.47 9.16
C ASN A 210 4.77 2.11 8.55
N GLY A 211 3.76 1.85 9.40
CA GLY A 211 2.40 1.53 8.98
C GLY A 211 1.79 2.65 8.17
N PHE A 212 1.90 3.89 8.66
CA PHE A 212 1.45 5.06 7.95
C PHE A 212 2.18 5.25 6.61
N LEU A 213 3.51 5.13 6.58
CA LEU A 213 4.30 5.24 5.35
C LEU A 213 3.89 4.17 4.34
N THR A 214 3.76 2.92 4.78
CA THR A 214 3.32 1.79 3.94
C THR A 214 1.92 2.04 3.38
N GLY A 215 0.97 2.45 4.22
CA GLY A 215 -0.38 2.80 3.76
C GLY A 215 -0.37 3.93 2.73
N SER A 216 0.43 4.97 2.95
CA SER A 216 0.56 6.11 2.03
C SER A 216 1.19 5.72 0.69
N LEU A 217 2.19 4.82 0.71
CA LEU A 217 2.87 4.32 -0.48
C LEU A 217 1.90 3.53 -1.37
N VAL A 218 1.12 2.63 -0.76
CA VAL A 218 0.18 1.79 -1.52
C VAL A 218 -1.00 2.63 -2.05
N LEU A 219 -1.45 3.64 -1.30
CA LEU A 219 -2.48 4.60 -1.75
C LEU A 219 -2.01 5.56 -2.84
N ALA A 220 -0.71 5.82 -2.95
CA ALA A 220 -0.16 6.72 -3.97
C ALA A 220 -0.43 6.23 -5.40
N VAL A 221 -0.48 4.91 -5.61
CA VAL A 221 -0.71 4.30 -6.92
C VAL A 221 -2.11 4.62 -7.48
N PRO A 222 -3.23 4.33 -6.78
CA PRO A 222 -4.55 4.73 -7.24
C PRO A 222 -4.70 6.25 -7.34
N LEU A 223 -4.16 7.02 -6.38
CA LEU A 223 -4.20 8.49 -6.44
C LEU A 223 -3.54 9.04 -7.71
N HIS A 224 -2.45 8.43 -8.17
CA HIS A 224 -1.78 8.81 -9.40
C HIS A 224 -2.63 8.52 -10.64
N HIS A 225 -3.38 7.41 -10.63
CA HIS A 225 -4.33 7.08 -11.69
C HIS A 225 -5.48 8.09 -11.81
N HIS A 226 -5.84 8.75 -10.71
CA HIS A 226 -6.85 9.81 -10.66
C HIS A 226 -6.26 11.24 -10.80
N GLY A 227 -4.98 11.36 -11.19
CA GLY A 227 -4.38 12.65 -11.58
C GLY A 227 -3.59 13.36 -10.48
N VAL A 228 -3.52 12.83 -9.27
CA VAL A 228 -2.71 13.42 -8.18
C VAL A 228 -1.24 13.03 -8.36
N ARG A 229 -0.39 14.00 -8.69
CA ARG A 229 1.04 13.78 -9.01
C ARG A 229 2.00 14.22 -7.91
N GLY A 230 1.56 15.10 -7.01
CA GLY A 230 2.41 15.61 -5.94
C GLY A 230 2.52 14.64 -4.78
N VAL A 231 3.75 14.28 -4.38
CA VAL A 231 3.99 13.49 -3.15
C VAL A 231 3.37 14.19 -1.94
N GLY A 232 3.49 15.52 -1.85
CA GLY A 232 2.89 16.31 -0.78
C GLY A 232 1.36 16.30 -0.80
N GLU A 233 0.72 16.22 -1.97
CA GLU A 233 -0.74 16.11 -2.10
C GLU A 233 -1.23 14.74 -1.68
N GLN A 234 -0.54 13.68 -2.10
CA GLN A 234 -0.85 12.31 -1.71
C GLN A 234 -0.65 12.10 -0.21
N LEU A 235 0.42 12.66 0.35
CA LEU A 235 0.68 12.62 1.79
C LEU A 235 -0.40 13.39 2.55
N ARG A 236 -0.76 14.59 2.10
CA ARG A 236 -1.86 15.39 2.68
C ARG A 236 -3.20 14.66 2.60
N PHE A 237 -3.47 13.94 1.51
CA PHE A 237 -4.64 13.07 1.40
C PHE A 237 -4.61 11.93 2.43
N ALA A 238 -3.47 11.28 2.59
CA ALA A 238 -3.25 10.22 3.57
C ALA A 238 -3.42 10.72 5.02
N TRP A 239 -2.92 11.93 5.32
CA TRP A 239 -3.10 12.60 6.61
C TRP A 239 -4.55 12.97 6.89
N ARG A 240 -5.30 13.46 5.88
CA ARG A 240 -6.72 13.77 6.04
C ARG A 240 -7.57 12.53 6.31
N ASN A 241 -7.10 11.37 5.87
CA ASN A 241 -7.74 10.06 6.03
C ASN A 241 -6.94 9.12 6.96
N LEU A 242 -6.28 9.69 7.98
CA LEU A 242 -5.30 8.99 8.82
C LEU A 242 -5.82 7.66 9.38
N GLY A 243 -7.07 7.60 9.85
CA GLY A 243 -7.67 6.37 10.35
C GLY A 243 -7.62 5.22 9.34
N PHE A 244 -8.07 5.47 8.10
CA PHE A 244 -8.07 4.47 7.04
C PHE A 244 -6.64 4.05 6.64
N THR A 245 -5.77 5.03 6.41
CA THR A 245 -4.38 4.80 6.00
C THR A 245 -3.61 4.00 7.03
N LEU A 246 -3.76 4.36 8.31
CA LEU A 246 -3.00 3.77 9.40
C LEU A 246 -3.49 2.35 9.72
N GLY A 247 -4.81 2.11 9.72
CA GLY A 247 -5.36 0.75 9.90
C GLY A 247 -4.99 -0.20 8.76
N PHE A 248 -5.10 0.27 7.52
CA PHE A 248 -4.69 -0.49 6.34
C PHE A 248 -3.18 -0.78 6.35
N GLY A 249 -2.37 0.25 6.61
CA GLY A 249 -0.91 0.15 6.58
C GLY A 249 -0.30 -0.65 7.73
N MET A 250 -0.81 -0.48 8.96
CA MET A 250 -0.39 -1.33 10.10
C MET A 250 -0.74 -2.79 9.86
N THR A 251 -1.95 -3.08 9.36
CA THR A 251 -2.34 -4.45 9.02
C THR A 251 -1.42 -5.02 7.97
N SER A 252 -1.14 -4.23 6.92
CA SER A 252 -0.21 -4.62 5.86
C SER A 252 1.15 -4.99 6.42
N ILE A 253 1.72 -4.18 7.32
CA ILE A 253 3.01 -4.48 7.96
C ILE A 253 2.93 -5.71 8.85
N CYS A 254 1.98 -5.78 9.78
CA CYS A 254 1.89 -6.91 10.70
C CYS A 254 1.78 -8.24 9.94
N VAL A 255 1.01 -8.23 8.85
CA VAL A 255 0.81 -9.41 8.01
C VAL A 255 2.02 -9.65 7.09
N LEU A 256 2.75 -8.62 6.66
CA LEU A 256 3.95 -8.75 5.83
C LEU A 256 5.22 -9.07 6.63
N ILE A 257 5.29 -8.79 7.93
CA ILE A 257 6.46 -9.06 8.77
C ILE A 257 6.80 -10.55 8.74
N LEU A 258 5.83 -11.42 9.04
CA LEU A 258 6.03 -12.87 9.05
C LEU A 258 6.58 -13.43 7.72
N PRO A 259 5.94 -13.15 6.56
CA PRO A 259 6.42 -13.66 5.29
C PRO A 259 7.73 -13.00 4.82
N VAL A 260 7.92 -11.70 5.02
CA VAL A 260 9.19 -11.03 4.68
C VAL A 260 10.33 -11.60 5.51
N LEU A 261 10.11 -11.82 6.81
CA LEU A 261 11.10 -12.47 7.66
C LEU A 261 11.37 -13.89 7.16
N SER A 262 10.36 -14.64 6.76
CA SER A 262 10.52 -16.01 6.26
C SER A 262 11.24 -16.11 4.91
N VAL A 263 10.94 -15.22 3.96
CA VAL A 263 11.66 -15.12 2.68
C VAL A 263 13.11 -14.71 2.91
N ARG A 264 13.35 -13.77 3.83
CA ARG A 264 14.71 -13.39 4.24
C ARG A 264 15.45 -14.55 4.86
N MET A 265 14.79 -15.31 5.73
CA MET A 265 15.37 -16.49 6.36
C MET A 265 15.69 -17.58 5.35
N LEU A 266 14.91 -17.72 4.26
CA LEU A 266 15.20 -18.64 3.17
C LEU A 266 16.47 -18.26 2.39
N THR A 267 16.67 -16.97 2.14
CA THR A 267 17.81 -16.49 1.33
C THR A 267 19.08 -16.29 2.16
N LEU A 268 18.97 -15.80 3.41
CA LEU A 268 20.10 -15.33 4.21
C LEU A 268 20.60 -16.34 5.25
N LEU A 269 19.78 -17.32 5.64
CA LEU A 269 20.22 -18.41 6.51
C LEU A 269 19.92 -19.75 5.82
N PRO A 270 20.77 -20.77 5.99
CA PRO A 270 20.45 -22.12 5.57
C PRO A 270 19.39 -22.72 6.51
N ILE A 271 18.20 -22.13 6.56
CA ILE A 271 17.06 -22.69 7.28
C ILE A 271 16.42 -23.72 6.38
N SER A 272 16.01 -24.84 6.98
CA SER A 272 15.30 -25.91 6.28
C SER A 272 14.15 -25.35 5.43
N PRO A 273 13.99 -25.81 4.17
CA PRO A 273 12.94 -25.34 3.25
C PRO A 273 11.53 -25.51 3.83
N VAL A 274 11.35 -26.39 4.82
CA VAL A 274 10.11 -26.60 5.56
C VAL A 274 9.59 -25.33 6.24
N PHE A 275 10.48 -24.46 6.73
CA PHE A 275 10.09 -23.18 7.36
C PHE A 275 9.92 -22.04 6.36
N ALA A 276 10.58 -22.14 5.20
CA ALA A 276 10.56 -21.11 4.18
C ALA A 276 9.30 -21.16 3.30
N VAL A 277 8.84 -22.36 2.93
CA VAL A 277 7.70 -22.55 2.02
C VAL A 277 6.41 -21.88 2.55
N PRO A 278 6.01 -22.03 3.82
CA PRO A 278 4.84 -21.34 4.37
C PRO A 278 4.97 -19.82 4.31
N GLY A 279 6.20 -19.32 4.54
CA GLY A 279 6.53 -17.92 4.47
C GLY A 279 6.41 -17.31 3.07
N VAL A 280 6.93 -18.01 2.07
CA VAL A 280 6.81 -17.62 0.65
C VAL A 280 5.34 -17.65 0.22
N ALA A 281 4.58 -18.68 0.60
CA ALA A 281 3.15 -18.78 0.31
C ALA A 281 2.36 -17.62 0.96
N LEU A 282 2.68 -17.28 2.21
CA LEU A 282 2.09 -16.15 2.90
C LEU A 282 2.50 -14.82 2.25
N TYR A 283 3.75 -14.68 1.77
CA TYR A 283 4.19 -13.49 1.04
C TYR A 283 3.38 -13.29 -0.24
N LEU A 284 3.21 -14.37 -1.01
CA LEU A 284 2.44 -14.40 -2.25
C LEU A 284 0.98 -14.01 -2.07
N LEU A 285 0.40 -14.30 -0.91
CA LEU A 285 -0.97 -13.92 -0.59
C LEU A 285 -1.08 -12.46 -0.15
N THR A 286 -0.12 -12.00 0.65
CA THR A 286 -0.24 -10.75 1.43
C THR A 286 0.19 -9.53 0.65
N ALA A 287 1.26 -9.61 -0.15
CA ALA A 287 1.70 -8.51 -1.00
C ALA A 287 0.59 -8.04 -1.99
N PRO A 288 -0.05 -8.92 -2.78
CA PRO A 288 -1.17 -8.49 -3.63
C PRO A 288 -2.40 -8.06 -2.86
N SER A 289 -2.67 -8.66 -1.69
CA SER A 289 -3.76 -8.23 -0.80
C SER A 289 -3.66 -6.75 -0.45
N THR A 290 -2.43 -6.24 -0.21
CA THR A 290 -2.22 -4.80 0.01
C THR A 290 -2.62 -3.98 -1.22
N LEU A 291 -2.11 -4.33 -2.40
CA LEU A 291 -2.32 -3.53 -3.60
C LEU A 291 -3.79 -3.47 -4.01
N VAL A 292 -4.45 -4.64 -4.04
CA VAL A 292 -5.87 -4.75 -4.37
C VAL A 292 -6.72 -4.05 -3.31
N GLY A 293 -6.38 -4.23 -2.03
CA GLY A 293 -7.08 -3.59 -0.92
C GLY A 293 -7.01 -2.08 -0.96
N ALA A 294 -5.87 -1.50 -1.34
CA ALA A 294 -5.69 -0.06 -1.46
C ALA A 294 -6.53 0.56 -2.59
N VAL A 295 -6.68 -0.12 -3.73
CA VAL A 295 -7.56 0.33 -4.82
C VAL A 295 -9.01 0.38 -4.34
N LEU A 296 -9.47 -0.67 -3.66
CA LEU A 296 -10.83 -0.73 -3.10
C LEU A 296 -11.05 0.32 -2.01
N LEU A 297 -10.04 0.56 -1.16
CA LEU A 297 -10.08 1.57 -0.12
C LEU A 297 -10.18 2.98 -0.72
N HIS A 298 -9.41 3.26 -1.78
CA HIS A 298 -9.45 4.54 -2.49
C HIS A 298 -10.84 4.83 -3.05
N GLN A 299 -11.44 3.88 -3.80
CA GLN A 299 -12.79 4.01 -4.34
C GLN A 299 -13.83 4.29 -3.25
N ARG A 300 -13.68 3.65 -2.07
CA ARG A 300 -14.55 3.92 -0.93
C ARG A 300 -14.41 5.35 -0.42
N ILE A 301 -13.18 5.84 -0.24
CA ILE A 301 -12.94 7.20 0.25
C ILE A 301 -13.56 8.23 -0.71
N GLU A 302 -13.40 8.05 -2.02
CA GLU A 302 -14.03 8.91 -3.02
C GLU A 302 -15.56 8.89 -2.95
N SER A 303 -16.17 7.70 -2.86
CA SER A 303 -17.64 7.57 -2.74
C SER A 303 -18.21 8.24 -1.49
N THR A 304 -17.46 8.26 -0.40
CA THR A 304 -17.88 8.96 0.83
C THR A 304 -17.70 10.47 0.75
N GLY A 305 -16.73 10.94 -0.04
CA GLY A 305 -16.49 12.37 -0.25
C GLY A 305 -17.59 13.03 -1.08
N THR A 306 -18.07 12.35 -2.12
CA THR A 306 -19.13 12.86 -3.00
C THR A 306 -20.52 12.83 -2.36
N ALA A 307 -20.82 11.83 -1.53
CA ALA A 307 -22.08 11.75 -0.79
C ALA A 307 -22.24 12.89 0.24
N GLY A 308 -21.15 13.33 0.87
CA GLY A 308 -21.16 14.44 1.82
C GLY A 308 -21.39 15.81 1.17
N THR A 309 -21.01 15.98 -0.10
CA THR A 309 -21.27 17.21 -0.87
C THR A 309 -22.68 17.26 -1.46
N ALA A 310 -23.26 16.11 -1.84
CA ALA A 310 -24.62 16.05 -2.37
C ALA A 310 -25.69 16.26 -1.28
N GLY A 311 -25.46 15.76 -0.05
CA GLY A 311 -26.39 15.94 1.07
C GLY A 311 -26.40 17.34 1.71
N GLY A 312 -25.53 18.25 1.28
CA GLY A 312 -25.45 19.63 1.81
C GLY A 312 -26.16 20.68 0.95
N VAL A 313 -26.65 20.31 -0.23
CA VAL A 313 -27.27 21.25 -1.18
C VAL A 313 -28.80 21.33 -1.02
N ASP A 314 -29.43 20.32 -0.41
CA ASP A 314 -30.91 20.24 -0.32
C ASP A 314 -31.52 20.82 0.97
N SER A 315 -30.72 21.33 1.91
CA SER A 315 -31.23 21.93 3.16
C SER A 315 -31.08 23.46 3.24
N GLY A 316 -30.79 24.13 2.12
CA GLY A 316 -30.51 25.57 2.06
C GLY A 316 -31.47 26.38 1.16
N GLY A 317 -32.70 25.93 0.97
CA GLY A 317 -33.71 26.64 0.19
C GLY A 317 -34.77 27.31 1.07
N SER A 318 -34.47 28.46 1.67
CA SER A 318 -35.39 29.60 1.86
C SER A 318 -34.77 30.65 2.80
N ALA A 319 -34.87 31.93 2.39
CA ALA A 319 -34.54 33.15 3.12
C ALA A 319 -33.07 33.62 3.14
N ARG A 320 -32.64 34.29 2.06
CA ARG A 320 -32.50 35.76 2.08
C ARG A 320 -32.10 36.29 0.71
N ALA A 321 -33.02 37.03 0.11
CA ALA A 321 -32.71 38.07 -0.87
C ALA A 321 -32.03 39.23 -0.15
N SER A 322 -30.76 39.45 -0.45
CA SER A 322 -30.05 40.74 -0.38
C SER A 322 -28.79 40.51 -1.20
N GLY A 323 -28.73 40.97 -2.44
CA GLY A 323 -28.36 42.35 -2.73
C GLY A 323 -26.84 42.47 -2.67
N ASN A 324 -26.24 42.94 -3.78
CA ASN A 324 -24.82 43.26 -4.04
C ASN A 324 -24.33 42.42 -5.22
N ALA A 325 -24.63 42.84 -6.45
CA ALA A 325 -23.76 43.77 -7.19
C ALA A 325 -22.35 43.22 -7.30
N TRP A 326 -21.96 42.75 -8.48
CA TRP A 326 -20.71 43.09 -9.16
C TRP A 326 -20.85 42.63 -10.62
N SER A 327 -21.25 43.60 -11.43
CA SER A 327 -21.26 43.58 -12.88
C SER A 327 -19.84 43.77 -13.40
N THR A 328 -19.31 42.82 -14.17
CA THR A 328 -18.36 43.10 -15.26
C THR A 328 -18.45 41.97 -16.30
N ARG A 329 -19.46 42.07 -17.17
CA ARG A 329 -19.31 41.68 -18.58
C ARG A 329 -18.62 42.84 -19.30
N PRO A 330 -17.69 42.53 -20.21
CA PRO A 330 -17.85 43.03 -21.58
C PRO A 330 -17.78 41.85 -22.56
N SER A 331 -18.90 41.53 -23.22
CA SER A 331 -19.19 41.95 -24.61
C SER A 331 -18.44 41.12 -25.65
N ALA A 332 -19.10 40.03 -26.06
CA ALA A 332 -18.92 39.44 -27.37
C ALA A 332 -19.43 40.42 -28.44
N LEU A 333 -18.68 40.56 -29.54
CA LEU A 333 -19.10 41.14 -30.82
C LEU A 333 -18.15 40.61 -31.91
N PRO A 334 -18.55 40.62 -33.20
CA PRO A 334 -19.05 39.43 -33.87
C PRO A 334 -18.20 39.00 -35.08
N ALA A 335 -18.59 37.87 -35.68
CA ALA A 335 -18.05 37.35 -36.93
C ALA A 335 -18.08 38.39 -38.06
N ALA A 336 -16.95 38.54 -38.75
CA ALA A 336 -16.85 39.21 -40.04
C ALA A 336 -16.12 38.29 -41.03
N ASN A 337 -16.87 37.79 -42.00
CA ASN A 337 -16.40 37.37 -43.32
C ASN A 337 -17.51 37.84 -44.28
N PRO A 338 -17.21 38.61 -45.34
CA PRO A 338 -16.81 37.97 -46.60
C PRO A 338 -15.81 38.76 -47.49
N ALA A 339 -15.07 38.00 -48.30
CA ALA A 339 -14.64 38.22 -49.69
C ALA A 339 -14.27 39.63 -50.23
N SER A 340 -13.06 39.76 -50.81
CA SER A 340 -12.83 40.01 -52.26
C SER A 340 -11.48 40.71 -52.56
N GLN A 341 -10.88 40.32 -53.70
CA GLN A 341 -9.92 41.06 -54.56
C GLN A 341 -8.47 41.28 -54.08
N ALA A 342 -7.54 40.43 -54.56
CA ALA A 342 -6.53 40.76 -55.61
C ALA A 342 -5.60 39.55 -55.82
#